data_AF-A0A820MY31-F1
#
_entry.id   AF-A0A820MY31-F1
#
_cell.length_a   1.000
_cell.length_b   1.000
_cell.length_c   1.000
_cell.angle_alpha   90.00
_cell.angle_beta   90.00
_cell.angle_gamma   90.00
#
_symmetry.space_group_name_H-M   'P 1'
#
loop_
_entity.id
_entity.type
_entity.pdbx_description
1 polymer ?
#
loop_
_entity_poly.entity_id
_entity_poly.type
_entity_poly.pdbx_seq_one_letter_code
_entity_poly.pdbx_strand_id
1 'polypeptide(L)'
;MSVAPTTTTDASLFKKMKSFLRRQSLLTKELARKEFSKNVDDEKSIPKRSKRIKVLRLRLFLIHFIRALAKHTFDFFILTRTWLFVFIFLICAIEYRRMAPVDPHITLSKIIFEIISAFGGVGMSLGYPNKTTSFASVLSTGSKVILIATMLMGRHRGLLASMKDQEVIEYSAINILVRRREEYILQSQTSRIREITVKGKNNDPTVVHF
;
A
#
# COMPACT_ATOMS: atom_id res chain seq x y z
N MET A 1 -22.86 -37.47 -7.49
CA MET A 1 -21.52 -37.65 -6.90
C MET A 1 -21.36 -36.57 -5.83
N SER A 2 -21.42 -36.97 -4.56
CA SER A 2 -21.48 -36.07 -3.39
C SER A 2 -20.09 -35.50 -3.09
N VAL A 3 -19.95 -34.17 -3.11
CA VAL A 3 -18.69 -33.47 -2.79
C VAL A 3 -18.73 -33.09 -1.30
N ALA A 4 -17.87 -33.75 -0.52
CA ALA A 4 -17.72 -33.55 0.92
C ALA A 4 -17.11 -32.16 1.26
N PRO A 5 -17.47 -31.55 2.40
CA PRO A 5 -17.04 -30.21 2.76
C PRO A 5 -15.60 -30.21 3.30
N THR A 6 -14.73 -29.40 2.70
CA THR A 6 -13.29 -29.24 3.01
C THR A 6 -12.99 -28.31 4.20
N THR A 7 -13.96 -28.05 5.07
CA THR A 7 -13.88 -26.99 6.11
C THR A 7 -13.14 -27.41 7.38
N THR A 8 -12.78 -28.68 7.54
CA THR A 8 -12.14 -29.20 8.76
C THR A 8 -10.61 -29.10 8.75
N THR A 9 -9.99 -29.06 7.57
CA THR A 9 -8.53 -28.99 7.40
C THR A 9 -7.97 -27.61 7.78
N ASP A 10 -8.66 -26.52 7.44
CA ASP A 10 -8.16 -25.16 7.65
C ASP A 10 -8.12 -24.74 9.12
N ALA A 11 -9.11 -25.16 9.92
CA ALA A 11 -9.15 -24.89 11.35
C ALA A 11 -8.01 -25.59 12.10
N SER A 12 -7.66 -26.81 11.67
CA SER A 12 -6.54 -27.57 12.22
C SER A 12 -5.19 -26.92 11.87
N LEU A 13 -5.05 -26.40 10.65
CA LEU A 13 -3.86 -25.70 10.16
C LEU A 13 -3.65 -24.39 10.92
N PHE A 14 -4.72 -23.60 11.09
CA PHE A 14 -4.68 -22.35 11.84
C PHE A 14 -4.28 -22.56 13.31
N LYS A 15 -4.79 -23.62 13.96
CA LYS A 15 -4.43 -23.97 15.34
C LYS A 15 -2.97 -24.40 15.44
N LYS A 16 -2.46 -25.16 14.46
CA LYS A 16 -1.05 -25.57 14.37
C LYS A 16 -0.14 -24.36 14.14
N MET A 17 -0.52 -23.44 13.26
CA MET A 17 0.21 -22.20 12.98
C MET A 17 0.26 -21.26 14.20
N LYS A 18 -0.86 -21.08 14.90
CA LYS A 18 -0.91 -20.24 16.11
C LYS A 18 -0.03 -20.81 17.23
N SER A 19 0.02 -22.13 17.37
CA SER A 19 0.93 -22.81 18.31
C SER A 19 2.41 -22.67 17.92
N PHE A 20 2.70 -22.69 16.62
CA PHE A 20 4.05 -22.52 16.07
C PHE A 20 4.58 -21.09 16.31
N LEU A 21 3.76 -20.07 16.05
CA LEU A 21 4.10 -18.67 16.30
C LEU A 21 4.37 -18.41 17.80
N ARG A 22 3.61 -19.06 18.68
CA ARG A 22 3.82 -18.98 20.14
C ARG A 22 5.17 -19.58 20.57
N ARG A 23 5.61 -20.67 19.94
CA ARG A 23 6.91 -21.30 20.21
C ARG A 23 8.08 -20.42 19.75
N GLN A 24 7.96 -19.80 18.57
CA GLN A 24 8.98 -18.87 18.07
C GLN A 24 9.11 -17.62 18.96
N SER A 25 8.00 -17.10 19.48
CA SER A 25 8.00 -15.99 20.42
C SER A 25 8.75 -16.30 21.73
N LEU A 26 8.58 -17.53 22.26
CA LEU A 26 9.28 -17.95 23.47
C LEU A 26 10.79 -18.14 23.24
N LEU A 27 11.18 -18.72 22.09
CA LEU A 27 12.58 -18.86 21.72
C LEU A 27 13.27 -17.50 21.59
N THR A 28 12.61 -16.52 20.99
CA THR A 28 13.14 -15.15 20.91
C THR A 28 13.28 -14.50 22.29
N LYS A 29 12.34 -14.75 23.21
CA LYS A 29 12.45 -14.27 24.60
C LYS A 29 13.60 -14.93 25.36
N GLU A 30 13.85 -16.21 25.15
CA GLU A 30 14.97 -16.92 25.81
C GLU A 30 16.33 -16.53 25.25
N LEU A 31 16.45 -16.39 23.92
CA LEU A 31 17.66 -15.87 23.29
C LEU A 31 17.96 -14.43 23.76
N ALA A 32 16.94 -13.57 23.86
CA ALA A 32 17.09 -12.25 24.43
C ALA A 32 17.53 -12.30 25.90
N ARG A 33 16.95 -13.19 26.72
CA ARG A 33 17.31 -13.35 28.14
C ARG A 33 18.76 -13.85 28.30
N LYS A 34 19.23 -14.77 27.44
CA LYS A 34 20.62 -15.25 27.42
C LYS A 34 21.60 -14.16 26.97
N GLU A 35 21.24 -13.35 25.99
CA GLU A 35 22.05 -12.20 25.56
C GLU A 35 22.12 -11.13 26.66
N PHE A 36 21.03 -10.89 27.40
CA PHE A 36 21.02 -10.01 28.58
C PHE A 36 21.87 -10.57 29.72
N SER A 37 21.83 -11.89 29.99
CA SER A 37 22.66 -12.54 31.01
C SER A 37 24.15 -12.47 30.67
N LYS A 38 24.52 -12.67 29.40
CA LYS A 38 25.90 -12.59 28.92
C LYS A 38 26.46 -11.16 28.89
N ASN A 39 25.63 -10.13 29.05
CA ASN A 39 26.08 -8.73 29.13
C ASN A 39 26.46 -8.32 30.58
N VAL A 40 26.16 -9.13 31.60
CA VAL A 40 26.47 -8.84 33.01
C VAL A 40 27.93 -9.16 33.36
N ASP A 41 28.57 -10.12 32.68
CA ASP A 41 29.90 -10.62 33.06
C ASP A 41 31.08 -9.97 32.29
N ASP A 42 30.81 -9.09 31.31
CA ASP A 42 31.82 -8.57 30.36
C ASP A 42 32.08 -7.06 30.53
N GLU A 43 32.32 -6.60 31.77
CA GLU A 43 32.39 -5.17 32.12
C GLU A 43 33.55 -4.39 31.43
N LYS A 44 34.61 -5.07 30.99
CA LYS A 44 35.75 -4.45 30.28
C LYS A 44 35.55 -4.30 28.76
N SER A 45 34.49 -4.86 28.17
CA SER A 45 34.23 -4.82 26.71
C SER A 45 33.14 -3.82 26.29
N ILE A 46 32.45 -3.24 27.27
CA ILE A 46 31.26 -2.37 27.15
C ILE A 46 31.43 -1.21 26.15
N PRO A 47 32.54 -0.43 26.11
CA PRO A 47 32.61 0.72 25.22
C PRO A 47 32.73 0.33 23.74
N LYS A 48 33.33 -0.82 23.42
CA LYS A 48 33.54 -1.31 22.04
C LYS A 48 32.32 -2.08 21.52
N ARG A 49 31.64 -2.85 22.40
CA ARG A 49 30.38 -3.57 22.11
C ARG A 49 29.21 -2.59 21.90
N SER A 50 29.11 -1.56 22.73
CA SER A 50 28.06 -0.52 22.64
C SER A 50 28.09 0.23 21.30
N LYS A 51 29.28 0.60 20.81
CA LYS A 51 29.41 1.27 19.49
C LYS A 51 28.95 0.37 18.34
N ARG A 52 29.35 -0.91 18.31
CA ARG A 52 28.91 -1.85 17.25
C ARG A 52 27.40 -2.11 17.29
N ILE A 53 26.82 -2.31 18.49
CA ILE A 53 25.37 -2.54 18.64
C ILE A 53 24.56 -1.32 18.21
N LYS A 54 25.02 -0.09 18.54
CA LYS A 54 24.38 1.15 18.06
C LYS A 54 24.45 1.27 16.54
N VAL A 55 25.59 0.96 15.92
CA VAL A 55 25.75 0.99 14.46
C VAL A 55 24.90 -0.08 13.77
N LEU A 56 24.83 -1.30 14.31
CA LEU A 56 23.96 -2.37 13.81
C LEU A 56 22.48 -2.00 13.93
N ARG A 57 22.05 -1.46 15.07
CA ARG A 57 20.68 -0.97 15.29
C ARG A 57 20.34 0.20 14.38
N LEU A 58 21.27 1.13 14.16
CA LEU A 58 21.12 2.27 13.26
C LEU A 58 21.01 1.82 11.81
N ARG A 59 21.83 0.84 11.39
CA ARG A 59 21.80 0.30 10.02
C ARG A 59 20.51 -0.49 9.76
N LEU A 60 20.04 -1.26 10.74
CA LEU A 60 18.76 -1.97 10.67
C LEU A 60 17.57 -0.98 10.65
N PHE A 61 17.63 0.06 11.50
CA PHE A 61 16.66 1.14 11.52
C PHE A 61 16.65 1.91 10.20
N LEU A 62 17.82 2.22 9.64
CA LEU A 62 17.97 2.90 8.36
C LEU A 62 17.40 2.06 7.21
N ILE A 63 17.65 0.75 7.18
CA ILE A 63 17.06 -0.15 6.17
C ILE A 63 15.53 -0.20 6.33
N HIS A 64 15.02 -0.33 7.56
CA HIS A 64 13.59 -0.36 7.82
C HIS A 64 12.92 0.97 7.46
N PHE A 65 13.58 2.08 7.79
CA PHE A 65 13.15 3.43 7.48
C PHE A 65 13.16 3.71 5.98
N ILE A 66 14.25 3.36 5.28
CA ILE A 66 14.33 3.48 3.81
C ILE A 66 13.27 2.60 3.15
N ARG A 67 13.02 1.38 3.64
CA ARG A 67 12.01 0.49 3.07
C ARG A 67 10.58 1.01 3.33
N ALA A 68 10.32 1.57 4.51
CA ALA A 68 9.05 2.19 4.86
C ALA A 68 8.82 3.48 4.05
N LEU A 69 9.85 4.31 3.92
CA LEU A 69 9.83 5.53 3.13
C LEU A 69 9.65 5.20 1.64
N ALA A 70 10.43 4.26 1.11
CA ALA A 70 10.31 3.79 -0.26
C ALA A 70 8.89 3.30 -0.53
N LYS A 71 8.30 2.47 0.34
CA LYS A 71 6.90 2.04 0.19
C LYS A 71 5.95 3.24 0.09
N HIS A 72 6.03 4.15 1.05
CA HIS A 72 5.12 5.30 1.13
C HIS A 72 5.32 6.30 -0.02
N THR A 73 6.56 6.50 -0.45
CA THR A 73 6.92 7.37 -1.58
C THR A 73 6.54 6.72 -2.90
N PHE A 74 6.68 5.40 -3.06
CA PHE A 74 6.28 4.69 -4.29
C PHE A 74 4.76 4.71 -4.46
N ASP A 75 4.02 4.47 -3.38
CA ASP A 75 2.55 4.53 -3.37
C ASP A 75 2.09 5.94 -3.76
N PHE A 76 2.68 6.98 -3.16
CA PHE A 76 2.38 8.38 -3.47
C PHE A 76 2.73 8.75 -4.93
N PHE A 77 3.90 8.34 -5.42
CA PHE A 77 4.40 8.66 -6.76
C PHE A 77 3.59 7.99 -7.89
N ILE A 78 3.10 6.78 -7.66
CA ILE A 78 2.19 6.08 -8.58
C ILE A 78 0.82 6.78 -8.61
N LEU A 79 0.35 7.24 -7.45
CA LEU A 79 -0.92 7.94 -7.27
C LEU A 79 -0.97 9.31 -7.98
N THR A 80 0.10 10.10 -7.90
CA THR A 80 0.12 11.49 -8.39
C THR A 80 0.39 11.64 -9.88
N ARG A 81 0.53 10.54 -10.63
CA ARG A 81 0.93 10.50 -12.06
C ARG A 81 2.27 11.21 -12.33
N THR A 82 3.06 11.48 -11.30
CA THR A 82 4.36 12.18 -11.41
C THR A 82 5.35 11.39 -12.27
N TRP A 83 5.19 10.06 -12.32
CA TRP A 83 5.94 9.18 -13.21
C TRP A 83 5.84 9.52 -14.70
N LEU A 84 4.74 10.17 -15.13
CA LEU A 84 4.57 10.62 -16.53
C LEU A 84 5.62 11.69 -16.87
N PHE A 85 5.83 12.66 -15.98
CA PHE A 85 6.86 13.69 -16.17
C PHE A 85 8.27 13.10 -16.22
N VAL A 86 8.53 12.04 -15.44
CA VAL A 86 9.81 11.31 -15.51
C VAL A 86 9.99 10.61 -16.85
N PHE A 87 8.95 10.01 -17.42
CA PHE A 87 9.04 9.41 -18.77
C PHE A 87 9.22 10.46 -19.87
N ILE A 88 8.55 11.61 -19.78
CA ILE A 88 8.81 12.74 -20.68
C ILE A 88 10.27 13.17 -20.59
N PHE A 89 10.77 13.38 -19.36
CA PHE A 89 12.15 13.78 -19.14
C PHE A 89 13.14 12.74 -19.68
N LEU A 90 12.89 11.46 -19.45
CA LEU A 90 13.76 10.38 -19.91
C LEU A 90 13.80 10.26 -21.44
N ILE A 91 12.64 10.34 -22.11
CA ILE A 91 12.58 10.34 -23.58
C ILE A 91 13.31 11.57 -24.14
N CYS A 92 13.12 12.74 -23.53
CA CYS A 92 13.84 13.96 -23.94
C CYS A 92 15.35 13.82 -23.74
N ALA A 93 15.81 13.22 -22.64
CA ALA A 93 17.22 13.01 -22.38
C ALA A 93 17.87 12.05 -23.40
N ILE A 94 17.14 11.00 -23.81
CA ILE A 94 17.61 10.05 -24.83
C ILE A 94 17.66 10.70 -26.22
N GLU A 95 16.63 11.46 -26.59
CA GLU A 95 16.58 12.14 -27.90
C GLU A 95 17.37 13.44 -27.95
N TYR A 96 17.87 13.95 -26.81
CA TYR A 96 18.54 15.26 -26.71
C TYR A 96 19.64 15.44 -27.76
N ARG A 97 20.43 14.40 -28.03
CA ARG A 97 21.52 14.43 -29.03
C ARG A 97 21.04 14.54 -30.48
N ARG A 98 19.78 14.18 -30.75
CA ARG A 98 19.16 14.22 -32.09
C ARG A 98 18.25 15.41 -32.27
N MET A 99 17.90 16.11 -31.19
CA MET A 99 17.17 17.37 -31.25
C MET A 99 18.02 18.48 -31.89
N ALA A 100 17.40 19.63 -32.15
CA ALA A 100 18.05 20.80 -32.74
C ALA A 100 19.43 21.07 -32.11
N PRO A 101 20.49 21.26 -32.93
CA PRO A 101 20.45 21.63 -34.35
C PRO A 101 20.42 20.47 -35.37
N VAL A 102 20.44 19.20 -34.93
CA VAL A 102 20.62 18.05 -35.85
C VAL A 102 19.35 17.76 -36.66
N ASP A 103 18.20 17.69 -36.00
CA ASP A 103 16.91 17.45 -36.64
C ASP A 103 15.88 18.48 -36.12
N PRO A 104 15.47 19.46 -36.94
CA PRO A 104 14.51 20.48 -36.54
C PRO A 104 13.08 19.91 -36.40
N HIS A 105 12.83 18.70 -36.88
CA HIS A 105 11.53 18.07 -36.83
C HIS A 105 11.32 17.22 -35.59
N ILE A 106 12.37 16.94 -34.81
CA ILE A 106 12.31 16.34 -33.47
C ILE A 106 12.23 17.48 -32.45
N THR A 107 11.01 17.90 -32.14
CA THR A 107 10.74 18.96 -31.17
C THR A 107 10.15 18.40 -29.88
N LEU A 108 10.37 19.12 -28.77
CA LEU A 108 9.79 18.80 -27.47
C LEU A 108 8.25 18.71 -27.54
N SER A 109 7.61 19.60 -28.30
CA SER A 109 6.15 19.60 -28.47
C SER A 109 5.62 18.30 -29.08
N LYS A 110 6.31 17.74 -30.08
CA LYS A 110 5.94 16.45 -30.69
C LYS A 110 6.15 15.28 -29.75
N ILE A 111 7.22 15.30 -28.95
CA ILE A 111 7.49 14.28 -27.94
C ILE A 111 6.41 14.30 -26.86
N ILE A 112 6.06 15.47 -26.33
CA ILE A 112 5.01 15.61 -25.34
C ILE A 112 3.67 15.12 -25.91
N PHE A 113 3.33 15.52 -27.14
CA PHE A 113 2.11 15.08 -27.80
C PHE A 113 2.03 13.55 -27.95
N GLU A 114 3.10 12.90 -28.39
CA GLU A 114 3.15 11.44 -28.49
C GLU A 114 2.95 10.76 -27.15
N ILE A 115 3.59 11.25 -26.09
CA ILE A 115 3.50 10.64 -24.76
C ILE A 115 2.08 10.78 -24.20
N ILE A 116 1.45 11.94 -24.35
CA ILE A 116 0.05 12.16 -23.91
C ILE A 116 -0.91 11.27 -24.72
N SER A 117 -0.72 11.18 -26.03
CA SER A 117 -1.52 10.32 -26.92
C SER A 117 -1.39 8.84 -26.55
N ALA A 118 -0.16 8.37 -26.34
CA ALA A 118 0.15 7.01 -25.91
C ALA A 118 -0.47 6.69 -24.55
N PHE A 119 -0.34 7.61 -23.59
CA PHE A 119 -0.88 7.48 -22.26
C PHE A 119 -2.41 7.46 -22.19
N GLY A 120 -3.07 8.25 -23.04
CA GLY A 120 -4.52 8.25 -23.20
C GLY A 120 -5.05 7.11 -24.06
N GLY A 121 -4.17 6.32 -24.69
CA GLY A 121 -4.56 5.29 -25.65
C GLY A 121 -5.24 5.84 -26.91
N VAL A 122 -4.96 7.11 -27.27
CA VAL A 122 -5.58 7.79 -28.42
C VAL A 122 -4.99 7.32 -29.74
N GLY A 123 -3.66 7.15 -29.79
CA GLY A 123 -2.95 6.67 -31.00
C GLY A 123 -2.76 7.72 -32.10
N MET A 124 -3.01 8.99 -31.80
CA MET A 124 -2.72 10.13 -32.69
C MET A 124 -1.23 10.48 -32.68
N SER A 125 -0.72 10.93 -33.82
CA SER A 125 0.68 11.32 -34.00
C SER A 125 0.78 12.58 -34.86
N LEU A 126 1.70 13.49 -34.52
CA LEU A 126 2.05 14.64 -35.37
C LEU A 126 2.95 14.25 -36.56
N GLY A 127 3.33 12.97 -36.65
CA GLY A 127 4.11 12.43 -37.75
C GLY A 127 5.52 13.01 -37.86
N TYR A 128 6.19 12.62 -38.93
CA TYR A 128 7.51 13.10 -39.29
C TYR A 128 7.52 13.45 -40.80
N PRO A 129 8.07 14.59 -41.22
CA PRO A 129 8.03 14.99 -42.63
C PRO A 129 8.74 13.96 -43.50
N ASN A 130 8.24 13.78 -44.73
CA ASN A 130 8.75 12.79 -45.69
C ASN A 130 8.61 11.33 -45.24
N LYS A 131 7.82 11.05 -44.19
CA LYS A 131 7.44 9.70 -43.76
C LYS A 131 5.95 9.65 -43.43
N THR A 132 5.26 8.61 -43.90
CA THR A 132 3.85 8.33 -43.56
C THR A 132 3.69 7.61 -42.22
N THR A 133 4.80 7.37 -41.52
CA THR A 133 4.81 6.70 -40.22
C THR A 133 4.58 7.69 -39.07
N SER A 134 4.02 7.22 -37.95
CA SER A 134 3.97 7.97 -36.70
C SER A 134 5.36 8.48 -36.29
N PHE A 135 5.40 9.63 -35.61
CA PHE A 135 6.59 10.21 -35.01
C PHE A 135 7.31 9.22 -34.09
N ALA A 136 6.58 8.32 -33.42
CA ALA A 136 7.14 7.24 -32.61
C ALA A 136 8.09 6.30 -33.38
N SER A 137 7.95 6.19 -34.72
CA SER A 137 8.84 5.39 -35.56
C SER A 137 10.26 5.96 -35.64
N VAL A 138 10.39 7.30 -35.60
CA VAL A 138 11.65 8.03 -35.76
C VAL A 138 12.42 8.15 -34.45
N LEU A 139 11.76 7.96 -33.30
CA LEU A 139 12.38 7.90 -31.98
C LEU A 139 13.41 6.76 -31.88
N SER A 140 14.36 6.88 -30.96
CA SER A 140 15.33 5.84 -30.65
C SER A 140 14.68 4.62 -30.00
N THR A 141 15.38 3.48 -30.03
CA THR A 141 14.91 2.22 -29.43
C THR A 141 14.57 2.37 -27.95
N GLY A 142 15.37 3.12 -27.19
CA GLY A 142 15.10 3.38 -25.77
C GLY A 142 13.80 4.17 -25.55
N SER A 143 13.60 5.22 -26.34
CA SER A 143 12.39 6.03 -26.30
C SER A 143 11.13 5.24 -26.66
N LYS A 144 11.22 4.31 -27.62
CA LYS A 144 10.10 3.42 -28.00
C LYS A 144 9.68 2.50 -26.86
N VAL A 145 10.63 1.92 -26.12
CA VAL A 145 10.32 1.04 -24.98
C VAL A 145 9.58 1.82 -23.89
N ILE A 146 10.03 3.04 -23.59
CA ILE A 146 9.36 3.92 -22.60
C ILE A 146 7.97 4.31 -23.09
N LEU A 147 7.80 4.56 -24.39
CA LEU A 147 6.50 4.86 -25.00
C LEU A 147 5.52 3.68 -24.89
N ILE A 148 5.98 2.45 -25.15
CA ILE A 148 5.19 1.21 -24.97
C ILE A 148 4.79 1.04 -23.49
N ALA A 149 5.73 1.25 -22.56
CA ALA A 149 5.44 1.20 -21.13
C ALA A 149 4.38 2.24 -20.74
N THR A 150 4.44 3.43 -21.34
CA THR A 150 3.45 4.51 -21.16
C THR A 150 2.07 4.08 -21.66
N MET A 151 1.96 3.42 -22.82
CA MET A 151 0.69 2.87 -23.33
C MET A 151 0.09 1.81 -22.40
N LEU A 152 0.91 0.86 -21.95
CA LEU A 152 0.47 -0.19 -21.02
C LEU A 152 -0.05 0.44 -19.72
N MET A 153 0.71 1.35 -19.15
CA MET A 153 0.37 1.99 -17.88
C MET A 153 -0.82 2.96 -18.00
N GLY A 154 -1.07 3.51 -19.20
CA GLY A 154 -2.30 4.21 -19.54
C GLY A 154 -3.54 3.32 -19.42
N ARG A 155 -3.46 2.09 -19.94
CA ARG A 155 -4.56 1.12 -19.88
C ARG A 155 -4.81 0.56 -18.48
N HIS A 156 -3.76 0.42 -17.65
CA HIS A 156 -3.89 -0.09 -16.28
C HIS A 156 -4.57 0.86 -15.27
N ARG A 157 -4.91 2.09 -15.68
CA ARG A 157 -5.59 3.08 -14.83
C ARG A 157 -7.03 2.72 -14.50
N GLY A 158 -7.73 2.08 -15.43
CA GLY A 158 -9.11 1.63 -15.23
C GLY A 158 -9.23 0.60 -14.11
N LEU A 159 -8.21 -0.26 -13.95
CA LEU A 159 -8.20 -1.30 -12.90
C LEU A 159 -7.81 -0.74 -11.52
N LEU A 160 -6.85 0.20 -11.47
CA LEU A 160 -6.39 0.81 -10.21
C LEU A 160 -7.37 1.85 -9.63
N ALA A 161 -8.15 2.54 -10.48
CA ALA A 161 -9.23 3.41 -10.02
C ALA A 161 -10.34 2.58 -9.35
N SER A 162 -10.74 1.47 -9.99
CA SER A 162 -11.76 0.57 -9.45
C SER A 162 -11.38 -0.06 -8.11
N MET A 163 -10.10 -0.36 -7.88
CA MET A 163 -9.62 -0.87 -6.58
C MET A 163 -9.65 0.17 -5.45
N LYS A 164 -9.32 1.44 -5.74
CA LYS A 164 -9.34 2.51 -4.72
C LYS A 164 -10.73 2.92 -4.34
N ASP A 165 -11.64 2.98 -5.30
CA ASP A 165 -13.05 3.21 -5.01
C ASP A 165 -13.60 2.06 -4.14
N GLN A 166 -13.21 0.81 -4.42
CA GLN A 166 -13.60 -0.33 -3.61
C GLN A 166 -13.05 -0.27 -2.17
N GLU A 167 -11.79 0.14 -1.96
CA GLU A 167 -11.20 0.29 -0.62
C GLU A 167 -11.86 1.42 0.18
N VAL A 168 -12.18 2.55 -0.45
CA VAL A 168 -12.91 3.66 0.18
C VAL A 168 -14.35 3.24 0.52
N ILE A 169 -15.01 2.49 -0.37
CA ILE A 169 -16.34 1.92 -0.12
C ILE A 169 -16.28 0.91 1.03
N GLU A 170 -15.27 0.05 1.10
CA GLU A 170 -15.10 -0.92 2.18
C GLU A 170 -14.82 -0.25 3.52
N TYR A 171 -13.94 0.76 3.56
CA TYR A 171 -13.66 1.54 4.77
C TYR A 171 -14.92 2.30 5.27
N SER A 172 -15.70 2.85 4.33
CA SER A 172 -16.99 3.49 4.64
C SER A 172 -18.00 2.48 5.20
N ALA A 173 -18.13 1.31 4.56
CA ALA A 173 -19.05 0.26 4.99
C ALA A 173 -18.69 -0.29 6.39
N ILE A 174 -17.40 -0.49 6.68
CA ILE A 174 -16.94 -0.94 8.00
C ILE A 174 -17.33 0.07 9.08
N ASN A 175 -17.11 1.37 8.85
CA ASN A 175 -17.48 2.41 9.82
C ASN A 175 -18.99 2.47 10.04
N ILE A 176 -19.80 2.29 8.98
CA ILE A 176 -21.26 2.24 9.08
C ILE A 176 -21.71 1.01 9.90
N LEU A 177 -21.08 -0.15 9.70
CA LEU A 177 -21.40 -1.38 10.43
C LEU A 177 -20.99 -1.31 11.91
N VAL A 178 -19.82 -0.75 12.20
CA VAL A 178 -19.36 -0.50 13.58
C VAL A 178 -20.32 0.44 14.29
N ARG A 179 -20.70 1.54 13.64
CA ARG A 179 -21.65 2.52 14.21
C ARG A 179 -23.02 1.91 14.48
N ARG A 180 -23.59 1.13 13.55
CA ARG A 180 -24.84 0.38 13.80
C ARG A 180 -24.70 -0.56 14.99
N ARG A 181 -23.59 -1.30 15.08
CA ARG A 181 -23.35 -2.25 16.18
C ARG A 181 -23.34 -1.55 17.53
N GLU A 182 -22.70 -0.38 17.62
CA GLU A 182 -22.68 0.43 18.85
C GLU A 182 -24.07 0.93 19.25
N GLU A 183 -24.88 1.38 18.27
CA GLU A 183 -26.27 1.78 18.51
C GLU A 183 -27.11 0.63 19.09
N TYR A 184 -26.97 -0.59 18.56
CA TYR A 184 -27.64 -1.77 19.13
C TYR A 184 -27.21 -2.08 20.56
N ILE A 185 -25.92 -1.94 20.88
CA ILE A 185 -25.41 -2.17 22.24
C ILE A 185 -26.00 -1.14 23.21
N LEU A 186 -26.02 0.14 22.83
CA LEU A 186 -26.58 1.22 23.66
C LEU A 186 -28.09 1.05 23.88
N GLN A 187 -28.84 0.67 22.83
CA GLN A 187 -30.26 0.35 22.96
C GLN A 187 -30.46 -0.83 23.92
N SER A 188 -29.66 -1.89 23.81
CA SER A 188 -29.77 -3.06 24.69
C SER A 188 -29.50 -2.70 26.16
N GLN A 189 -28.53 -1.83 26.44
CA GLN A 189 -28.23 -1.37 27.80
C GLN A 189 -29.33 -0.46 28.34
N THR A 190 -29.83 0.46 27.51
CA THR A 190 -30.92 1.37 27.88
C THR A 190 -32.21 0.61 28.22
N SER A 191 -32.57 -0.41 27.43
CA SER A 191 -33.74 -1.25 27.70
C SER A 191 -33.60 -2.05 28.99
N ARG A 192 -32.41 -2.63 29.25
CA ARG A 192 -32.13 -3.35 30.51
C ARG A 192 -32.22 -2.45 31.74
N ILE A 193 -31.67 -1.22 31.64
CA ILE A 193 -31.76 -0.25 32.73
C ILE A 193 -33.23 0.12 32.98
N ARG A 194 -34.01 0.40 31.93
CA ARG A 194 -35.46 0.67 32.08
C ARG A 194 -36.20 -0.49 32.73
N GLU A 195 -35.95 -1.73 32.32
CA GLU A 195 -36.59 -2.90 32.94
C GLU A 195 -36.26 -3.00 34.43
N ILE A 196 -34.99 -2.78 34.83
CA ILE A 196 -34.58 -2.78 36.23
C ILE A 196 -35.26 -1.64 36.99
N THR A 197 -35.33 -0.44 36.42
CA THR A 197 -36.00 0.71 37.03
C THR A 197 -37.51 0.49 37.20
N VAL A 198 -38.20 -0.07 36.20
CA VAL A 198 -39.63 -0.38 36.28
C VAL A 198 -39.89 -1.48 37.31
N LYS A 199 -39.07 -2.53 37.33
CA LYS A 199 -39.20 -3.62 38.30
C LYS A 199 -38.90 -3.16 39.74
N GLY A 200 -37.96 -2.23 39.91
CA GLY A 200 -37.68 -1.58 41.19
C GLY A 200 -38.85 -0.71 41.68
N LYS A 201 -39.53 0.00 40.77
CA LYS A 201 -40.69 0.84 41.09
C LYS A 201 -41.94 0.01 41.45
N ASN A 202 -42.13 -1.15 40.83
CA ASN A 202 -43.25 -2.06 41.14
C ASN A 202 -43.04 -2.86 42.43
N ASN A 203 -41.81 -2.95 42.95
CA ASN A 203 -41.48 -3.64 44.20
C ASN A 203 -41.40 -2.69 45.41
N ASP A 204 -41.71 -1.40 45.25
CA ASP A 204 -41.78 -0.44 46.34
C ASP A 204 -43.18 -0.50 46.99
N PRO A 205 -43.32 -0.93 48.26
CA PRO A 205 -44.61 -1.10 48.93
C PRO A 205 -45.32 0.22 49.29
N THR A 206 -44.85 1.38 48.81
CA THR A 206 -45.36 2.70 49.21
C THR A 206 -46.23 3.41 48.16
N VAL A 207 -46.42 2.87 46.96
CA VAL A 207 -47.30 3.47 45.94
C VAL A 207 -48.71 2.87 46.03
N VAL A 208 -49.50 3.39 46.97
CA VAL A 208 -50.95 3.21 47.00
C VAL A 208 -51.54 3.97 45.82
N HIS A 209 -52.12 3.26 44.86
CA HIS A 209 -52.98 3.85 43.85
C HIS A 209 -54.23 4.42 44.55
N PHE A 210 -54.35 5.74 44.56
CA PHE A 210 -55.62 6.46 44.76
C PHE A 210 -56.20 6.82 43.39
#